data_AF-A0AAQ3REF9-F1
#
_entry.id   AF-A0AAQ3REF9-F1
#
_cell.length_a   1.000
_cell.length_b   1.000
_cell.length_c   1.000
_cell.angle_alpha   90.00
_cell.angle_beta   90.00
_cell.angle_gamma   90.00
#
_symmetry.space_group_name_H-M   'P 1'
#
loop_
_entity.id
_entity.type
_entity.pdbx_description
1 polymer ?
#
loop_
_entity_poly.entity_id
_entity_poly.type
_entity_poly.pdbx_seq_one_letter_code
_entity_poly.pdbx_strand_id
1 'polypeptide(L)'
;MTSRAIARSSPTELVPSSSADTWEPALALWVHGRSPHTQRYYLQEARVFRHWVQKPLPQVTLADLQIYLDRLDQLPRGDRAVLLRHSPECLQASSRRRTVAVLKSLFSFLSKRLGVVPVNVAAAIHAPKVKDTLAERILPESIIQSLIAAAGNDRDRLILQVLYGAGVRVSELCSLRWQDLKARSPSDRNTDTSFSPAEAKG
;
A
#
# COMPACT_ATOMS: atom_id res chain seq x y z
N MET A 1 58.70 26.27 24.58
CA MET A 1 57.33 26.84 24.60
C MET A 1 56.87 26.97 23.15
N THR A 2 56.29 25.91 22.60
CA THR A 2 55.88 25.82 21.18
C THR A 2 54.37 25.84 21.12
N SER A 3 53.81 26.98 20.68
CA SER A 3 52.38 27.20 20.52
C SER A 3 51.92 26.60 19.18
N ARG A 4 51.10 25.55 19.24
CA ARG A 4 50.60 24.80 18.10
C ARG A 4 49.22 25.35 17.71
N ALA A 5 49.16 26.06 16.58
CA ALA A 5 47.91 26.55 16.01
C ALA A 5 47.02 25.38 15.56
N ILE A 6 45.82 25.30 16.11
CA ILE A 6 44.79 24.34 15.72
C ILE A 6 44.08 24.91 14.49
N ALA A 7 44.31 24.28 13.34
CA ALA A 7 43.56 24.52 12.12
C ALA A 7 42.08 24.19 12.36
N ARG A 8 41.20 25.18 12.22
CA ARG A 8 39.75 24.98 12.18
C ARG A 8 39.43 24.29 10.86
N SER A 9 39.10 23.00 10.89
CA SER A 9 38.56 22.29 9.73
C SER A 9 37.14 22.78 9.45
N SER A 10 36.93 23.30 8.24
CA SER A 10 35.63 23.71 7.70
C SER A 10 34.61 22.57 7.78
N PRO A 11 33.31 22.85 8.00
CA PRO A 11 32.28 21.82 7.98
C PRO A 11 32.20 21.24 6.58
N THR A 12 32.39 19.94 6.51
CA THR A 12 32.22 19.05 5.37
C THR A 12 30.96 19.38 4.57
N GLU A 13 31.12 19.91 3.35
CA GLU A 13 30.09 19.88 2.31
C GLU A 13 29.78 18.42 1.97
N LEU A 14 28.74 17.86 2.58
CA LEU A 14 28.12 16.63 2.15
C LEU A 14 27.14 16.93 1.02
N VAL A 15 27.65 17.41 -0.12
CA VAL A 15 26.92 17.32 -1.38
C VAL A 15 27.63 16.25 -2.22
N PRO A 16 27.04 15.06 -2.40
CA PRO A 16 27.61 14.09 -3.32
C PRO A 16 27.45 14.61 -4.75
N SER A 17 28.54 15.11 -5.31
CA SER A 17 28.72 15.37 -6.73
C SER A 17 28.98 14.06 -7.48
N SER A 18 27.93 13.43 -8.02
CA SER A 18 27.95 12.93 -9.41
C SER A 18 26.54 12.51 -9.86
N SER A 19 26.17 13.05 -11.00
CA SER A 19 24.88 13.00 -11.67
C SER A 19 24.73 11.73 -12.53
N ALA A 20 24.45 10.59 -11.90
CA ALA A 20 24.11 9.37 -12.65
C ALA A 20 22.84 8.67 -12.15
N ASP A 21 22.54 8.70 -10.84
CA ASP A 21 21.34 8.04 -10.31
C ASP A 21 20.69 8.81 -9.16
N THR A 22 19.82 9.77 -9.52
CA THR A 22 19.05 10.58 -8.55
C THR A 22 17.89 9.78 -7.92
N TRP A 23 17.65 8.55 -8.35
CA TRP A 23 16.48 7.77 -7.95
C TRP A 23 16.56 7.26 -6.52
N GLU A 24 17.59 6.51 -6.14
CA GLU A 24 17.67 5.84 -4.83
C GLU A 24 17.58 6.82 -3.65
N PRO A 25 18.34 7.92 -3.61
CA PRO A 25 18.25 8.88 -2.52
C PRO A 25 16.86 9.53 -2.45
N ALA A 26 16.29 9.90 -3.60
CA ALA A 26 14.98 10.51 -3.67
C ALA A 26 13.85 9.56 -3.23
N LEU A 27 13.95 8.28 -3.61
CA LEU A 27 12.99 7.25 -3.23
C LEU A 27 13.06 6.93 -1.74
N ALA A 28 14.26 6.87 -1.16
CA ALA A 28 14.45 6.65 0.27
C ALA A 28 13.81 7.77 1.10
N LEU A 29 14.03 9.04 0.71
CA LEU A 29 13.41 10.19 1.35
C LEU A 29 11.89 10.22 1.18
N TRP A 30 11.39 9.84 -0.01
CA TRP A 30 9.96 9.85 -0.31
C TRP A 30 9.15 8.86 0.54
N VAL A 31 9.69 7.68 0.82
CA VAL A 31 9.00 6.64 1.59
C VAL A 31 9.26 6.72 3.09
N HIS A 32 10.17 7.60 3.53
CA HIS A 32 10.52 7.78 4.94
C HIS A 32 9.28 8.08 5.80
N GLY A 33 9.19 7.44 6.98
CA GLY A 33 8.08 7.60 7.92
C GLY A 33 6.80 6.81 7.58
N ARG A 34 6.77 6.06 6.46
CA ARG A 34 5.65 5.15 6.13
C ARG A 34 5.85 3.76 6.73
N SER A 35 4.78 2.98 6.87
CA SER A 35 4.88 1.59 7.37
C SER A 35 5.75 0.72 6.44
N PRO A 36 6.45 -0.31 6.96
CA PRO A 36 7.35 -1.15 6.15
C PRO A 36 6.66 -1.78 4.92
N HIS A 37 5.41 -2.22 5.08
CA HIS A 37 4.61 -2.74 3.98
C HIS A 37 4.38 -1.68 2.89
N THR A 38 4.03 -0.45 3.29
CA THR A 38 3.83 0.66 2.35
C THR A 38 5.13 1.03 1.64
N GLN A 39 6.25 1.08 2.37
CA GLN A 39 7.57 1.37 1.79
C GLN A 39 7.93 0.34 0.73
N ARG A 40 7.85 -0.97 1.06
CA ARG A 40 8.15 -2.06 0.12
C ARG A 40 7.33 -1.93 -1.17
N TYR A 41 6.02 -1.75 -1.02
CA TYR A 41 5.11 -1.60 -2.14
C TYR A 41 5.42 -0.37 -3.00
N TYR A 42 5.60 0.80 -2.39
CA TYR A 42 5.87 2.06 -3.10
C TYR A 42 7.21 2.04 -3.83
N LEU A 43 8.25 1.50 -3.19
CA LEU A 43 9.57 1.35 -3.78
C LEU A 43 9.55 0.37 -4.95
N GLN A 44 8.83 -0.74 -4.83
CA GLN A 44 8.68 -1.72 -5.91
C GLN A 44 8.07 -1.05 -7.15
N GLU A 45 6.94 -0.36 -6.99
CA GLU A 45 6.27 0.35 -8.09
C GLU A 45 7.16 1.41 -8.75
N ALA A 46 7.89 2.20 -7.95
CA ALA A 46 8.82 3.20 -8.48
C ALA A 46 9.99 2.57 -9.24
N ARG A 47 10.53 1.44 -8.76
CA ARG A 47 11.62 0.71 -9.43
C ARG A 47 11.16 0.08 -10.75
N VAL A 48 9.93 -0.44 -10.81
CA VAL A 48 9.34 -0.94 -12.08
C VAL A 48 9.31 0.19 -13.10
N PHE A 49 8.81 1.35 -12.69
CA PHE A 49 8.71 2.51 -13.57
C PHE A 49 10.09 2.99 -14.02
N ARG A 50 11.06 3.12 -13.09
CA ARG A 50 12.44 3.48 -13.42
C ARG A 50 13.07 2.52 -14.43
N HIS A 51 12.93 1.21 -14.19
CA HIS A 51 13.49 0.19 -15.07
C HIS A 51 12.92 0.27 -16.50
N TRP A 52 11.65 0.65 -16.62
CA TRP A 52 11.01 0.84 -17.91
C TRP A 52 11.42 2.15 -18.59
N VAL A 53 11.42 3.28 -17.87
CA VAL A 53 11.64 4.60 -18.46
C VAL A 53 13.11 4.83 -18.82
N GLN A 54 14.04 4.20 -18.09
CA GLN A 54 15.50 4.28 -18.31
C GLN A 54 16.04 5.71 -18.46
N LYS A 55 15.43 6.65 -17.74
CA LYS A 55 15.78 8.08 -17.74
C LYS A 55 16.03 8.58 -16.31
N PRO A 56 16.90 9.58 -16.13
CA PRO A 56 17.03 10.26 -14.85
C PRO A 56 15.76 11.08 -14.55
N LEU A 57 15.45 11.25 -13.26
CA LEU A 57 14.22 11.92 -12.80
C LEU A 57 13.90 13.27 -13.49
N PRO A 58 14.88 14.19 -13.70
CA PRO A 58 14.59 15.47 -14.34
C PRO A 58 14.20 15.38 -15.82
N GLN A 59 14.54 14.28 -16.49
CA GLN A 59 14.23 14.06 -17.91
C GLN A 59 12.93 13.29 -18.14
N VAL A 60 12.25 12.85 -17.07
CA VAL A 60 10.97 12.16 -17.20
C VAL A 60 9.88 13.16 -17.58
N THR A 61 9.20 12.89 -18.69
CA THR A 61 8.15 13.75 -19.24
C THR A 61 6.75 13.22 -18.96
N LEU A 62 5.72 14.06 -19.20
CA LEU A 62 4.33 13.60 -19.20
C LEU A 62 4.08 12.49 -20.24
N ALA A 63 4.72 12.57 -21.41
CA ALA A 63 4.58 11.55 -22.46
C ALA A 63 5.08 10.18 -21.98
N ASP A 64 6.23 10.14 -21.29
CA ASP A 64 6.77 8.89 -20.72
C ASP A 64 5.78 8.25 -19.74
N LEU A 65 5.17 9.06 -18.88
CA LEU A 65 4.15 8.61 -17.95
C LEU A 65 2.90 8.08 -18.66
N GLN A 66 2.44 8.74 -19.72
CA GLN A 66 1.28 8.29 -20.48
C GLN A 66 1.54 6.95 -21.16
N ILE A 67 2.67 6.83 -21.87
CA ILE A 67 3.06 5.58 -22.56
C ILE A 67 3.20 4.43 -21.56
N TYR A 68 3.77 4.69 -20.37
CA TYR A 68 3.85 3.66 -19.32
C TYR A 68 2.48 3.17 -18.88
N LEU A 69 1.52 4.08 -18.69
CA LEU A 69 0.17 3.73 -18.26
C LEU A 69 -0.61 2.99 -19.35
N ASP A 70 -0.43 3.37 -20.61
CA ASP A 70 -1.05 2.69 -21.75
C ASP A 70 -0.49 1.26 -21.90
N ARG A 71 0.81 1.08 -21.66
CA ARG A 71 1.41 -0.27 -21.58
C ARG A 71 0.82 -1.11 -20.46
N LEU A 72 0.59 -0.52 -19.29
CA LEU A 72 -0.07 -1.23 -18.19
C LEU A 72 -1.51 -1.63 -18.52
N ASP A 73 -2.20 -0.88 -19.38
CA ASP A 73 -3.55 -1.21 -19.85
C ASP A 73 -3.57 -2.38 -20.85
N GLN A 74 -2.49 -2.57 -21.61
CA GLN A 74 -2.36 -3.67 -22.57
C GLN A 74 -1.98 -5.01 -21.93
N LEU A 75 -1.59 -5.03 -20.65
CA LEU A 75 -1.27 -6.26 -19.95
C LEU A 75 -2.55 -7.02 -19.54
N PRO A 76 -2.58 -8.36 -19.65
CA PRO A 76 -3.68 -9.17 -19.13
C PRO A 76 -3.94 -8.83 -17.65
N ARG A 77 -5.23 -8.73 -17.27
CA ARG A 77 -5.65 -8.33 -15.92
C ARG A 77 -4.98 -9.21 -14.86
N GLY A 78 -3.94 -8.68 -14.22
CA GLY A 78 -3.27 -9.31 -13.09
C GLY A 78 -1.80 -9.66 -13.30
N ASP A 79 -1.30 -9.67 -14.54
CA ASP A 79 0.03 -10.23 -14.79
C ASP A 79 1.14 -9.17 -14.88
N ARG A 80 1.36 -8.46 -13.77
CA ARG A 80 2.52 -7.54 -13.62
C ARG A 80 3.79 -8.26 -13.18
N ALA A 81 3.68 -9.52 -12.77
CA ALA A 81 4.82 -10.37 -12.48
C ALA A 81 5.75 -10.50 -13.69
N VAL A 82 5.20 -10.45 -14.92
CA VAL A 82 5.98 -10.46 -16.16
C VAL A 82 6.93 -9.27 -16.29
N LEU A 83 6.56 -8.09 -15.76
CA LEU A 83 7.43 -6.91 -15.75
C LEU A 83 8.52 -6.99 -14.68
N LEU A 84 8.35 -7.87 -13.70
CA LEU A 84 9.17 -7.99 -12.50
C LEU A 84 9.67 -9.43 -12.41
N ARG A 85 10.65 -9.79 -13.25
CA ARG A 85 11.33 -11.12 -13.29
C ARG A 85 11.87 -11.64 -11.94
N HIS A 86 11.68 -10.95 -10.81
CA HIS A 86 12.38 -11.17 -9.54
C HIS A 86 11.53 -11.19 -8.26
N SER A 87 10.20 -11.32 -8.29
CA SER A 87 9.47 -11.69 -7.06
C SER A 87 8.10 -12.33 -7.31
N PRO A 88 7.94 -13.62 -7.00
CA PRO A 88 6.65 -14.33 -7.07
C PRO A 88 5.70 -14.01 -5.89
N GLU A 89 6.05 -13.09 -4.98
CA GLU A 89 5.18 -12.69 -3.88
C GLU A 89 4.07 -11.71 -4.34
N CYS A 90 3.08 -12.29 -5.02
CA CYS A 90 1.65 -11.95 -4.99
C CYS A 90 1.24 -10.46 -5.10
N LEU A 91 1.46 -9.85 -6.26
CA LEU A 91 0.78 -8.61 -6.67
C LEU A 91 -0.63 -8.93 -7.19
N GLN A 92 -1.65 -8.94 -6.32
CA GLN A 92 -3.05 -9.12 -6.71
C GLN A 92 -3.62 -7.92 -7.51
N ALA A 93 -4.56 -8.23 -8.41
CA ALA A 93 -5.10 -7.39 -9.50
C ALA A 93 -5.97 -6.18 -9.05
N SER A 94 -5.37 -5.20 -8.38
CA SER A 94 -5.94 -3.85 -8.12
C SER A 94 -5.11 -2.76 -8.83
N SER A 95 -4.68 -3.09 -10.05
CA SER A 95 -3.29 -2.92 -10.49
C SER A 95 -2.94 -1.56 -11.12
N ARG A 96 -3.91 -0.77 -11.60
CA ARG A 96 -3.63 0.51 -12.29
C ARG A 96 -3.86 1.75 -11.44
N ARG A 97 -5.03 1.88 -10.82
CA ARG A 97 -5.36 3.03 -9.96
C ARG A 97 -4.32 3.23 -8.87
N ARG A 98 -3.87 2.11 -8.28
CA ARG A 98 -2.88 2.12 -7.22
C ARG A 98 -1.51 2.59 -7.72
N THR A 99 -1.05 2.10 -8.87
CA THR A 99 0.18 2.59 -9.52
C THR A 99 0.09 4.05 -9.90
N VAL A 100 -1.03 4.49 -10.47
CA VAL A 100 -1.24 5.93 -10.77
C VAL A 100 -1.17 6.76 -9.49
N ALA A 101 -1.79 6.32 -8.40
CA ALA A 101 -1.74 7.02 -7.12
C ALA A 101 -0.30 7.09 -6.55
N VAL A 102 0.45 5.98 -6.65
CA VAL A 102 1.86 5.90 -6.25
C VAL A 102 2.71 6.87 -7.08
N LEU A 103 2.61 6.85 -8.40
CA LEU A 103 3.37 7.73 -9.29
C LEU A 103 3.00 9.21 -9.09
N LYS A 104 1.71 9.53 -8.92
CA LYS A 104 1.26 10.88 -8.58
C LYS A 104 1.86 11.36 -7.24
N SER A 105 1.88 10.48 -6.24
CA SER A 105 2.51 10.75 -4.93
C SER A 105 4.02 10.96 -5.07
N LEU A 106 4.71 10.17 -5.89
CA LEU A 106 6.14 10.30 -6.15
C LEU A 106 6.45 11.63 -6.82
N PHE A 107 5.86 11.92 -7.99
CA PHE A 107 6.16 13.15 -8.74
C PHE A 107 5.68 14.41 -8.02
N SER A 108 4.64 14.33 -7.18
CA SER A 108 4.27 15.43 -6.29
C SER A 108 5.33 15.66 -5.20
N PHE A 109 5.96 14.61 -4.67
CA PHE A 109 7.05 14.75 -3.70
C PHE A 109 8.31 15.32 -4.36
N LEU A 110 8.68 14.79 -5.53
CA LEU A 110 9.88 15.21 -6.26
C LEU A 110 9.83 16.67 -6.68
N SER A 111 8.65 17.16 -7.09
CA SER A 111 8.46 18.57 -7.45
C SER A 111 8.34 19.48 -6.21
N LYS A 112 7.45 19.16 -5.27
CA LYS A 112 7.13 20.07 -4.16
C LYS A 112 8.14 20.07 -3.02
N ARG A 113 8.78 18.93 -2.73
CA ARG A 113 9.66 18.79 -1.56
C ARG A 113 11.14 18.74 -1.93
N LEU A 114 11.48 18.02 -2.99
CA LEU A 114 12.88 17.81 -3.37
C LEU A 114 13.37 18.80 -4.44
N GLY A 115 12.45 19.41 -5.21
CA GLY A 115 12.80 20.35 -6.28
C GLY A 115 13.56 19.73 -7.46
N VAL A 116 13.67 18.40 -7.52
CA VAL A 116 14.44 17.67 -8.55
C VAL A 116 13.77 17.70 -9.92
N VAL A 117 12.43 17.79 -9.92
CA VAL A 117 11.65 17.92 -11.16
C VAL A 117 10.97 19.29 -11.14
N PRO A 118 11.16 20.13 -12.17
CA PRO A 118 10.67 21.51 -12.17
C PRO A 118 9.15 21.61 -12.13
N VAL A 119 8.45 20.62 -12.71
CA VAL A 119 6.98 20.57 -12.79
C VAL A 119 6.49 19.17 -12.45
N ASN A 120 5.36 19.07 -11.73
CA ASN A 120 4.72 17.78 -11.46
C ASN A 120 4.08 17.21 -12.73
N VAL A 121 4.85 16.44 -13.50
CA VAL A 121 4.39 15.76 -14.73
C VAL A 121 3.23 14.78 -14.48
N ALA A 122 3.07 14.24 -13.25
CA ALA A 122 1.97 13.33 -12.94
C ALA A 122 0.65 14.05 -12.60
N ALA A 123 0.64 15.38 -12.48
CA ALA A 123 -0.57 16.13 -12.17
C ALA A 123 -1.65 15.95 -13.24
N ALA A 124 -1.28 15.98 -14.53
CA ALA A 124 -2.17 15.87 -15.68
C ALA A 124 -2.69 14.43 -15.93
N ILE A 125 -2.11 13.43 -15.27
CA ILE A 125 -2.51 12.03 -15.43
C ILE A 125 -3.87 11.78 -14.80
N HIS A 126 -4.79 11.23 -15.60
CA HIS A 126 -6.10 10.78 -15.14
C HIS A 126 -6.04 9.32 -14.71
N ALA A 127 -6.45 9.05 -13.47
CA ALA A 127 -6.63 7.68 -13.02
C ALA A 127 -7.90 7.10 -13.69
N PRO A 128 -7.88 5.84 -14.15
CA PRO A 128 -9.07 5.23 -14.74
C PRO A 128 -10.22 5.22 -13.74
N LYS A 129 -11.43 5.50 -14.25
CA LYS A 129 -12.67 5.30 -13.50
C LYS A 129 -12.87 3.80 -13.31
N VAL A 130 -12.77 3.33 -12.08
CA VAL A 130 -13.20 1.98 -11.71
C VAL A 130 -14.72 2.06 -11.59
N LYS A 131 -15.41 1.13 -12.26
CA LYS A 131 -16.83 0.90 -12.00
C LYS A 131 -16.97 0.58 -10.52
N ASP A 132 -17.91 1.24 -9.84
CA ASP A 132 -18.13 0.98 -8.43
C ASP A 132 -18.74 -0.42 -8.27
N THR A 133 -17.86 -1.41 -8.06
CA THR A 133 -18.26 -2.80 -7.82
C THR A 133 -18.31 -3.11 -6.33
N LEU A 134 -18.37 -2.10 -5.45
CA LEU A 134 -18.56 -2.32 -4.02
C LEU A 134 -19.84 -3.13 -3.77
N ALA A 135 -20.92 -2.82 -4.49
CA ALA A 135 -22.18 -3.54 -4.39
C ALA A 135 -22.06 -5.04 -4.79
N GLU A 136 -21.18 -5.37 -5.74
CA GLU A 136 -20.94 -6.76 -6.16
C GLU A 136 -20.13 -7.57 -5.13
N ARG A 137 -19.59 -6.92 -4.09
CA ARG A 137 -18.72 -7.53 -3.07
C ARG A 137 -19.37 -7.68 -1.70
N ILE A 138 -20.62 -7.26 -1.56
CA ILE A 138 -21.38 -7.41 -0.32
C ILE A 138 -21.98 -8.81 -0.33
N LEU A 139 -21.54 -9.66 0.60
CA LEU A 139 -22.17 -10.96 0.82
C LEU A 139 -23.51 -10.74 1.54
N PRO A 140 -24.61 -11.37 1.08
CA PRO A 140 -25.86 -11.35 1.82
C PRO A 140 -25.70 -12.11 3.14
N GLU A 141 -26.45 -11.69 4.16
CA GLU A 141 -26.39 -12.27 5.50
C GLU A 141 -26.59 -13.79 5.50
N SER A 142 -27.50 -14.31 4.67
CA SER A 142 -27.74 -15.75 4.54
C SER A 142 -26.48 -16.53 4.17
N ILE A 143 -25.65 -16.00 3.26
CA ILE A 143 -24.39 -16.64 2.85
C ILE A 143 -23.37 -16.58 3.98
N ILE A 144 -23.33 -15.48 4.75
CA ILE A 144 -22.45 -15.35 5.91
C ILE A 144 -22.81 -16.37 6.99
N GLN A 145 -24.10 -16.54 7.29
CA GLN A 145 -24.58 -17.53 8.24
C GLN A 145 -24.25 -18.96 7.77
N SER A 146 -24.41 -19.26 6.48
CA SER A 146 -23.97 -20.54 5.91
C SER A 146 -22.47 -20.76 6.02
N LEU A 147 -21.64 -19.73 5.80
CA LEU A 147 -20.18 -19.80 5.97
C LEU A 147 -19.79 -20.09 7.43
N ILE A 148 -20.44 -19.43 8.39
CA ILE A 148 -20.21 -19.67 9.82
C ILE A 148 -20.62 -21.10 10.20
N ALA A 149 -21.76 -21.58 9.68
CA ALA A 149 -22.25 -22.93 9.96
C ALA A 149 -21.38 -24.03 9.31
N ALA A 150 -20.79 -23.76 8.15
CA ALA A 150 -19.93 -24.68 7.43
C ALA A 150 -18.47 -24.68 7.91
N ALA A 151 -18.10 -23.83 8.87
CA ALA A 151 -16.75 -23.77 9.40
C ALA A 151 -16.39 -25.08 10.14
N GLY A 152 -15.30 -25.73 9.72
CA GLY A 152 -14.93 -27.06 10.20
C GLY A 152 -14.33 -27.12 11.61
N ASN A 153 -14.01 -25.98 12.22
CA ASN A 153 -13.49 -25.91 13.59
C ASN A 153 -13.96 -24.63 14.31
N ASP A 154 -13.91 -24.64 15.65
CA ASP A 154 -14.36 -23.51 16.48
C ASP A 154 -13.54 -22.24 16.26
N ARG A 155 -12.27 -22.37 15.90
CA ARG A 155 -11.40 -21.23 15.61
C ARG A 155 -11.88 -20.47 14.37
N ASP A 156 -12.13 -21.16 13.27
CA ASP A 156 -12.56 -20.56 12.01
C ASP A 156 -13.96 -19.97 12.15
N ARG A 157 -14.83 -20.65 12.90
CA ARG A 157 -16.14 -20.14 13.28
C ARG A 157 -16.03 -18.82 14.06
N LEU A 158 -15.16 -18.76 15.07
CA LEU A 158 -14.92 -17.55 15.85
C LEU A 158 -14.33 -16.42 14.99
N ILE A 159 -13.38 -16.74 14.10
CA ILE A 159 -12.81 -15.76 13.17
C ILE A 159 -13.91 -15.14 12.30
N LEU A 160 -14.78 -15.96 11.70
CA LEU A 160 -15.87 -15.47 10.86
C LEU A 160 -16.88 -14.63 11.67
N GLN A 161 -17.22 -15.06 12.89
CA GLN A 161 -18.12 -14.31 13.77
C GLN A 161 -17.54 -12.97 14.21
N VAL A 162 -16.25 -12.89 14.52
CA VAL A 162 -15.59 -11.63 14.91
C VAL A 162 -15.46 -10.70 13.71
N LEU A 163 -15.07 -11.21 12.54
CA LEU A 163 -15.03 -10.41 11.31
C LEU A 163 -16.41 -9.83 10.96
N TYR A 164 -17.46 -10.64 11.08
CA TYR A 164 -18.82 -10.21 10.77
C TYR A 164 -19.40 -9.27 11.83
N GLY A 165 -19.31 -9.65 13.11
CA GLY A 165 -19.94 -8.92 14.21
C GLY A 165 -19.21 -7.64 14.63
N ALA A 166 -17.88 -7.61 14.55
CA ALA A 166 -17.09 -6.43 14.91
C ALA A 166 -16.66 -5.59 13.70
N GLY A 167 -16.80 -6.10 12.47
CA GLY A 167 -16.42 -5.39 11.24
C GLY A 167 -14.92 -5.07 11.16
N VAL A 168 -14.09 -5.79 11.92
CA VAL A 168 -12.63 -5.55 12.00
C VAL A 168 -11.91 -6.05 10.75
N ARG A 169 -10.78 -5.44 10.41
CA ARG A 169 -9.93 -5.92 9.32
C ARG A 169 -9.22 -7.21 9.71
N VAL A 170 -8.91 -8.06 8.73
CA VAL A 170 -8.13 -9.30 8.94
C VAL A 170 -6.82 -9.03 9.70
N SER A 171 -6.10 -7.97 9.36
CA SER A 171 -4.85 -7.60 10.05
C SER A 171 -5.06 -7.19 11.51
N GLU A 172 -6.20 -6.57 11.81
CA GLU A 172 -6.57 -6.16 13.18
C GLU A 172 -6.93 -7.41 13.99
N LEU A 173 -7.73 -8.32 13.42
CA LEU A 173 -8.08 -9.60 14.04
C LEU A 173 -6.83 -10.45 14.34
N CYS A 174 -5.87 -10.53 13.41
CA CYS A 174 -4.62 -11.27 13.63
C CYS A 174 -3.73 -10.64 14.71
N SER A 175 -3.91 -9.36 15.02
CA SER A 175 -3.12 -8.63 16.02
C SER A 175 -3.83 -8.50 17.36
N LEU A 176 -5.07 -8.99 17.47
CA LEU A 176 -5.92 -8.86 18.64
C LEU A 176 -5.33 -9.59 19.84
N ARG A 177 -5.30 -8.94 21.00
CA ARG A 177 -4.80 -9.51 22.26
C ARG A 177 -5.89 -9.55 23.31
N TRP A 178 -5.73 -10.41 24.31
CA TRP A 178 -6.68 -10.51 25.43
C TRP A 178 -6.94 -9.18 26.16
N GLN A 179 -5.93 -8.31 26.24
CA GLN A 179 -6.03 -6.98 26.85
C GLN A 179 -6.92 -6.00 26.06
N ASP A 180 -7.15 -6.25 24.77
CA ASP A 180 -7.98 -5.40 23.92
C ASP A 180 -9.47 -5.75 24.08
N LEU A 181 -9.77 -6.86 24.77
CA LEU A 181 -11.12 -7.34 25.03
C LEU A 181 -11.61 -6.84 26.40
N LYS A 182 -12.85 -6.33 26.41
CA LYS A 182 -13.57 -6.02 27.64
C LYS A 182 -14.73 -6.99 27.79
N ALA A 183 -14.89 -7.54 29.00
CA ALA A 183 -16.06 -8.33 29.31
C ALA A 183 -17.33 -7.47 29.13
N ARG A 184 -18.33 -8.02 28.45
CA ARG A 184 -19.60 -7.34 28.24
C ARG A 184 -20.29 -7.17 29.59
N SER A 185 -20.58 -5.92 29.97
CA SER A 185 -21.36 -5.65 31.19
C SER A 185 -22.84 -5.94 30.95
N PRO A 186 -23.58 -6.45 31.95
CA PRO A 186 -24.99 -6.83 31.79
C PRO A 186 -25.93 -5.65 31.43
N SER A 187 -25.48 -4.41 31.59
CA SER A 187 -26.17 -3.17 31.20
C SER A 187 -26.14 -2.87 29.70
N ASP A 188 -25.23 -3.48 28.93
CA ASP A 188 -25.03 -3.18 27.49
C ASP A 188 -25.82 -4.13 26.57
N ARG A 189 -26.97 -4.63 27.03
CA ARG A 189 -27.88 -5.45 26.21
C ARG A 189 -28.73 -4.55 25.31
N ASN A 190 -28.19 -4.14 24.16
CA ASN A 190 -29.04 -3.80 23.03
C ASN A 190 -29.80 -5.05 22.55
N THR A 191 -31.09 -4.89 22.31
CA THR A 191 -32.12 -5.90 22.05
C THR A 191 -32.06 -6.58 20.68
N ASP A 192 -30.94 -6.54 19.97
CA ASP A 192 -30.82 -7.12 18.62
C ASP A 192 -29.90 -8.34 18.62
N THR A 193 -30.24 -9.36 19.40
CA THR A 193 -29.53 -10.64 19.40
C THR A 193 -30.36 -11.72 18.71
N SER A 194 -30.50 -11.61 17.39
CA SER A 194 -30.86 -12.73 16.51
C SER A 194 -29.65 -13.64 16.30
N PHE A 195 -29.02 -14.09 17.39
CA PHE A 195 -28.08 -15.20 17.38
C PHE A 195 -28.61 -16.23 18.37
N SER A 196 -29.60 -17.00 17.89
CA SER A 196 -30.08 -18.18 18.59
C SER A 196 -29.00 -19.26 18.50
N PRO A 197 -28.46 -19.76 19.61
CA PRO A 197 -27.64 -20.95 19.59
C PRO A 197 -28.60 -22.12 19.31
N ALA A 198 -28.47 -22.73 18.13
CA ALA A 198 -29.16 -23.97 17.81
C ALA A 198 -28.93 -24.97 18.95
N GLU A 199 -30.04 -25.39 19.55
CA GLU A 199 -30.10 -26.36 20.63
C GLU A 199 -29.36 -27.64 20.22
N ALA A 200 -28.42 -28.05 21.07
CA ALA A 200 -27.97 -29.42 21.12
C ALA A 200 -29.15 -30.30 21.56
N LYS A 201 -29.63 -31.18 20.67
CA LYS A 201 -30.38 -32.40 21.00
C LYS A 201 -30.30 -33.37 19.82
N GLY A 202 -29.77 -34.57 20.10
CA GLY A 202 -29.65 -35.70 19.18
C GLY A 202 -28.42 -36.52 19.50
#